data_AF-A0A5C4LQD0-F1
#
_entry.id   AF-A0A5C4LQD0-F1
#
_cell.length_a   1.000
_cell.length_b   1.000
_cell.length_c   1.000
_cell.angle_alpha   90.00
_cell.angle_beta   90.00
_cell.angle_gamma   90.00
#
_symmetry.space_group_name_H-M   'P 1'
#
loop_
_entity.id
_entity.type
_entity.pdbx_description
1 polymer ?
#
loop_
_entity_poly.entity_id
_entity_poly.type
_entity_poly.pdbx_seq_one_letter_code
_entity_poly.pdbx_strand_id
1 'polypeptide(L)'
;MTERVEKCAFETYQAFLKDKYRPPSKGGNTKAWHQHVIKVGDENYSFLALGAAKWAYAGDLISFEWEWDQSQKYRNITTETFRAWNKKGESVVRGNRGSKPWRTADTRLPASRREQRD
;
A
#
# COMPACT_ATOMS: atom_id res chain seq x y z
N MET A 1 15.71 -5.68 -14.48
CA MET A 1 16.00 -7.03 -13.93
C MET A 1 15.02 -7.22 -12.81
N THR A 2 14.21 -8.26 -12.89
CA THR A 2 13.17 -8.54 -11.91
C THR A 2 13.68 -9.61 -10.95
N GLU A 3 13.63 -9.31 -9.66
CA GLU A 3 14.08 -10.19 -8.60
C GLU A 3 12.86 -10.75 -7.85
N ARG A 4 13.03 -11.85 -7.13
CA ARG A 4 11.90 -12.56 -6.50
C ARG A 4 12.22 -13.00 -5.09
N VAL A 5 11.29 -12.73 -4.18
CA VAL A 5 11.26 -13.26 -2.82
C VAL A 5 10.27 -14.41 -2.78
N GLU A 6 10.68 -15.56 -2.24
CA GLU A 6 9.84 -16.76 -2.18
C GLU A 6 9.64 -17.26 -0.74
N LYS A 7 8.36 -17.38 -0.36
CA LYS A 7 7.86 -17.98 0.90
C LYS A 7 8.66 -17.54 2.12
N CYS A 8 8.91 -16.25 2.24
CA CYS A 8 9.67 -15.69 3.33
C CYS A 8 8.75 -15.15 4.43
N ALA A 9 9.20 -15.22 5.68
CA ALA A 9 8.58 -14.47 6.76
C ALA A 9 8.99 -12.99 6.66
N PHE A 10 8.14 -12.09 7.15
CA PHE A 10 8.45 -10.67 7.20
C PHE A 10 8.40 -10.16 8.64
N GLU A 11 9.18 -9.12 8.92
CA GLU A 11 9.28 -8.54 10.26
C GLU A 11 8.18 -7.50 10.49
N THR A 12 8.03 -6.56 9.55
CA THR A 12 7.09 -5.44 9.71
C THR A 12 6.32 -5.18 8.42
N TYR A 13 5.06 -4.78 8.58
CA TYR A 13 4.19 -4.34 7.49
C TYR A 13 3.51 -3.04 7.91
N GLN A 14 3.77 -1.98 7.15
CA GLN A 14 3.21 -0.64 7.35
C GLN A 14 2.52 -0.14 6.09
N ALA A 15 1.53 0.74 6.26
CA ALA A 15 0.80 1.38 5.16
C ALA A 15 0.68 2.87 5.44
N PHE A 16 1.07 3.68 4.46
CA PHE A 16 1.13 5.14 4.55
C PHE A 16 0.25 5.77 3.48
N LEU A 17 -0.61 6.72 3.86
CA LEU A 17 -1.43 7.46 2.91
C LEU A 17 -0.54 8.31 1.98
N LYS A 18 -0.70 8.14 0.67
CA LYS A 18 -0.02 8.94 -0.37
C LYS A 18 -0.94 9.88 -1.13
N ASP A 19 -2.22 9.53 -1.18
CA ASP A 19 -3.25 10.41 -1.75
C ASP A 19 -3.51 11.62 -0.85
N LYS A 20 -4.03 12.72 -1.42
CA LYS A 20 -4.48 13.86 -0.63
C LYS A 20 -5.54 13.44 0.39
N TYR A 21 -5.43 13.98 1.60
CA TYR A 21 -6.36 13.68 2.69
C TYR A 21 -7.80 14.09 2.33
N ARG A 22 -8.75 13.19 2.63
CA ARG A 22 -10.18 13.43 2.52
C ARG A 22 -10.88 13.20 3.86
N PRO A 23 -11.72 14.15 4.31
CA PRO A 23 -12.42 14.02 5.58
C PRO A 23 -13.40 12.84 5.57
N PRO A 24 -13.66 12.24 6.74
CA PRO A 24 -14.55 11.09 6.87
C PRO A 24 -15.97 11.39 6.37
N SER A 25 -16.48 12.61 6.57
CA SER A 25 -17.81 13.04 6.12
C SER A 25 -18.03 12.97 4.61
N LYS A 26 -16.97 12.95 3.81
CA LYS A 26 -17.09 12.79 2.35
C LYS A 26 -16.93 11.34 1.91
N GLY A 27 -16.63 10.40 2.81
CA GLY A 27 -16.32 8.99 2.52
C GLY A 27 -14.85 8.61 2.77
N GLY A 28 -14.06 9.52 3.37
CA GLY A 28 -12.72 9.25 3.89
C GLY A 28 -11.69 8.76 2.87
N ASN A 29 -10.67 8.08 3.39
CA ASN A 29 -9.48 7.60 2.65
C ASN A 29 -9.46 6.07 2.45
N THR A 30 -10.57 5.38 2.67
CA THR A 30 -10.66 3.91 2.58
C THR A 30 -10.26 3.36 1.21
N LYS A 31 -10.47 4.14 0.14
CA LYS A 31 -10.05 3.85 -1.25
C LYS A 31 -8.95 4.81 -1.74
N ALA A 32 -8.17 5.40 -0.85
CA ALA A 32 -7.05 6.27 -1.23
C ALA A 32 -5.81 5.44 -1.61
N TRP A 33 -4.90 6.01 -2.40
CA TRP A 33 -3.60 5.40 -2.65
C TRP A 33 -2.77 5.38 -1.36
N HIS A 34 -2.30 4.21 -0.98
CA HIS A 34 -1.39 4.00 0.13
C HIS A 34 -0.12 3.34 -0.38
N GLN A 35 1.03 3.80 0.13
CA GLN A 35 2.29 3.08 0.03
C GLN A 35 2.34 2.03 1.13
N HIS A 36 2.40 0.78 0.74
CA HIS A 36 2.63 -0.35 1.62
C HIS A 36 4.12 -0.64 1.65
N VAL A 37 4.68 -0.84 2.84
CA VAL A 37 6.09 -1.13 3.08
C VAL A 37 6.19 -2.40 3.90
N ILE A 38 6.98 -3.35 3.40
CA ILE A 38 7.23 -4.64 4.01
C ILE A 38 8.73 -4.78 4.25
N LYS A 39 9.10 -5.15 5.47
CA LYS A 39 10.48 -5.43 5.85
C LYS A 39 10.71 -6.93 5.90
N VAL A 40 11.68 -7.42 5.14
CA VAL A 40 12.11 -8.83 5.12
C VAL A 40 13.62 -8.84 5.33
N GLY A 41 14.08 -9.27 6.50
CA GLY A 41 15.47 -9.08 6.89
C GLY A 41 15.84 -7.58 6.91
N ASP A 42 17.07 -7.24 6.55
CA ASP A 42 17.51 -5.83 6.49
C ASP A 42 16.96 -5.03 5.29
N GLU A 43 16.04 -5.62 4.51
CA GLU A 43 15.56 -5.06 3.26
C GLU A 43 14.11 -4.59 3.36
N ASN A 44 13.86 -3.38 2.88
CA ASN A 44 12.53 -2.82 2.72
C ASN A 44 12.07 -2.92 1.26
N TYR A 45 10.83 -3.39 1.11
CA TYR A 45 10.12 -3.53 -0.15
C TYR A 45 8.84 -2.71 -0.08
N SER A 46 8.45 -2.06 -1.17
CA SER A 46 7.26 -1.22 -1.15
C SER A 46 6.41 -1.32 -2.41
N PHE A 47 5.13 -1.01 -2.29
CA PHE A 47 4.22 -0.91 -3.44
C PHE A 47 3.07 0.04 -3.15
N LEU A 48 2.37 0.44 -4.20
CA LEU A 48 1.16 1.23 -4.11
C LEU A 48 -0.07 0.33 -4.24
N ALA A 49 -1.01 0.48 -3.32
CA ALA A 49 -2.31 -0.18 -3.40
C ALA A 49 -3.42 0.70 -2.81
N LEU A 50 -4.66 0.33 -3.09
CA LEU A 50 -5.82 1.06 -2.58
C LEU A 50 -6.10 0.69 -1.13
N GLY A 51 -6.33 1.72 -0.32
CA GLY A 51 -6.62 1.58 1.11
C GLY A 51 -5.43 1.12 1.94
N ALA A 52 -5.61 1.19 3.26
CA ALA A 52 -4.61 0.77 4.24
C ALA A 52 -4.72 -0.71 4.65
N ALA A 53 -5.63 -1.47 4.01
CA ALA A 53 -5.82 -2.88 4.32
C ALA A 53 -4.56 -3.68 3.94
N LYS A 54 -3.98 -4.37 4.92
CA LYS A 54 -2.75 -5.15 4.73
C LYS A 54 -3.02 -6.40 3.90
N TRP A 55 -2.04 -6.75 3.07
CA TRP A 55 -2.11 -7.94 2.20
C TRP A 55 -1.60 -9.20 2.91
N ALA A 56 -0.78 -9.04 3.94
CA ALA A 56 -0.29 -10.11 4.81
C ALA A 56 -0.27 -9.65 6.28
N TYR A 57 -0.36 -10.61 7.20
CA TYR A 57 -0.32 -10.40 8.65
C TYR A 57 0.83 -11.19 9.29
N ALA A 58 1.18 -10.83 10.52
CA ALA A 58 2.29 -11.46 11.23
C ALA A 58 2.09 -12.99 11.32
N GLY A 59 3.12 -13.74 10.94
CA GLY A 59 3.10 -15.19 10.85
C GLY A 59 2.59 -15.76 9.52
N ASP A 60 2.20 -14.92 8.57
CA ASP A 60 2.03 -15.34 7.17
C ASP A 60 3.41 -15.43 6.48
N LEU A 61 3.53 -16.33 5.52
CA LEU A 61 4.65 -16.34 4.57
C LEU A 61 4.26 -15.56 3.33
N ILE A 62 5.19 -14.84 2.72
CA ILE A 62 4.94 -14.02 1.54
C ILE A 62 5.91 -14.36 0.40
N SER A 63 5.41 -14.24 -0.83
CA SER A 63 6.21 -14.28 -2.05
C SER A 63 5.78 -13.13 -2.95
N PHE A 64 6.75 -12.52 -3.61
CA PHE A 64 6.49 -11.48 -4.59
C PHE A 64 7.73 -11.25 -5.45
N GLU A 65 7.49 -10.72 -6.64
CA GLU A 65 8.52 -10.18 -7.51
C GLU A 65 8.66 -8.68 -7.24
N TRP A 66 9.87 -8.17 -7.39
CA TRP A 66 10.19 -6.77 -7.17
C TRP A 66 11.26 -6.29 -8.14
N GLU A 67 11.26 -4.98 -8.37
CA GLU A 67 12.18 -4.31 -9.26
C GLU A 67 12.69 -3.04 -8.61
N TRP A 68 13.92 -2.65 -8.94
CA TRP A 68 14.43 -1.35 -8.54
C TRP A 68 13.65 -0.22 -9.22
N ASP A 69 13.32 0.81 -8.45
CA ASP A 69 12.88 2.09 -9.01
C ASP A 69 13.96 2.66 -9.94
N GLN A 70 13.58 3.56 -10.85
CA GLN A 70 14.52 4.26 -11.74
C GLN A 70 15.63 4.97 -10.97
N SER A 71 15.33 5.43 -9.75
CA SER A 71 16.28 6.08 -8.86
C SER A 71 17.20 5.10 -8.11
N GLN A 72 16.99 3.79 -8.26
CA GLN A 72 17.65 2.69 -7.53
C GLN A 72 17.63 2.81 -5.99
N LYS A 73 16.68 3.59 -5.47
CA LYS A 73 16.53 3.83 -4.02
C LYS A 73 15.49 2.92 -3.37
N TYR A 74 14.55 2.41 -4.15
CA TYR A 74 13.40 1.69 -3.64
C TYR A 74 13.23 0.38 -4.39
N ARG A 75 12.95 -0.69 -3.64
CA ARG A 75 12.56 -1.99 -4.17
C ARG A 75 11.04 -2.02 -4.31
N ASN A 76 10.55 -1.90 -5.52
CA ASN A 76 9.13 -1.82 -5.83
C ASN A 76 8.55 -3.19 -6.12
N ILE A 77 7.55 -3.61 -5.35
CA ILE A 77 6.90 -4.91 -5.49
C ILE A 77 5.89 -4.86 -6.64
N THR A 78 5.95 -5.87 -7.51
CA THR A 78 4.94 -6.11 -8.55
C THR A 78 3.70 -6.73 -7.90
N THR A 79 2.67 -5.91 -7.68
CA THR A 79 1.49 -6.27 -6.89
C THR A 79 0.75 -7.52 -7.37
N GLU A 80 0.76 -7.78 -8.68
CA GLU A 80 0.08 -8.94 -9.28
C GLU A 80 0.68 -10.27 -8.82
N THR A 81 1.99 -10.27 -8.55
CA THR A 81 2.79 -11.43 -8.16
C THR A 81 2.72 -11.70 -6.66
N PHE A 82 2.22 -10.74 -5.87
CA PHE A 82 2.17 -10.86 -4.42
C PHE A 82 1.23 -11.98 -4.00
N ARG A 83 1.77 -12.93 -3.25
CA ARG A 83 1.03 -14.03 -2.62
C ARG A 83 1.39 -14.11 -1.15
N ALA A 84 0.39 -14.34 -0.32
CA ALA A 84 0.56 -14.63 1.09
C ALA A 84 0.01 -16.02 1.39
N TRP A 85 0.62 -16.72 2.34
CA TRP A 85 0.16 -18.00 2.87
C TRP A 85 -0.08 -17.85 4.36
N ASN A 86 -1.25 -18.28 4.80
CA ASN A 86 -1.59 -18.28 6.21
C ASN A 86 -0.83 -19.37 6.98
N LYS A 87 -0.95 -19.39 8.31
CA LYS A 87 -0.36 -20.43 9.18
C LYS A 87 -0.80 -21.86 8.85
N LYS A 88 -1.93 -22.04 8.15
CA LYS A 88 -2.41 -23.36 7.69
C LYS A 88 -1.78 -23.79 6.35
N GLY A 89 -0.94 -22.94 5.74
CA GLY A 89 -0.31 -23.18 4.45
C GLY A 89 -1.21 -22.86 3.25
N GLU A 90 -2.37 -22.24 3.46
CA GLU A 90 -3.31 -21.88 2.40
C GLU A 90 -2.96 -20.51 1.81
N SER A 91 -2.99 -20.39 0.49
CA SER A 91 -2.78 -19.11 -0.18
C SER A 91 -3.98 -18.19 0.06
N VAL A 92 -3.71 -16.98 0.56
CA VAL A 92 -4.73 -15.98 0.87
C VAL A 92 -4.51 -14.73 0.04
N VAL A 93 -5.57 -14.27 -0.60
CA VAL A 93 -5.58 -12.99 -1.32
C VAL A 93 -6.30 -11.97 -0.44
N ARG A 94 -5.58 -10.94 -0.01
CA ARG A 94 -6.10 -9.85 0.84
C ARG A 94 -5.73 -8.49 0.27
N GLY A 95 -6.35 -7.46 0.83
CA GLY A 95 -6.18 -6.07 0.39
C GLY A 95 -6.91 -5.77 -0.92
N ASN A 96 -6.97 -4.49 -1.27
CA ASN A 96 -7.68 -4.06 -2.47
C ASN A 96 -6.70 -3.97 -3.66
N ARG A 97 -6.92 -4.83 -4.67
CA ARG A 97 -6.13 -4.91 -5.91
C ARG A 97 -6.69 -4.04 -7.05
N GLY A 98 -7.72 -3.25 -6.78
CA GLY A 98 -8.26 -2.33 -7.77
C GLY A 98 -7.28 -1.22 -8.12
N SER A 99 -7.60 -0.51 -9.20
CA SER A 99 -6.87 0.69 -9.63
C SER A 99 -7.79 1.90 -9.64
N LYS A 100 -7.23 3.09 -9.43
CA LYS A 100 -7.94 4.37 -9.57
C LYS A 100 -6.99 5.43 -10.13
N PRO A 101 -7.51 6.45 -10.83
CA PRO A 101 -6.70 7.62 -11.17
C PRO A 101 -6.23 8.37 -9.91
N TRP A 102 -5.03 8.96 -9.96
CA TRP A 102 -4.52 9.80 -8.89
C TRP A 102 -5.44 11.00 -8.64
N ARG A 103 -5.64 11.35 -7.36
CA ARG A 103 -6.36 12.57 -7.01
C ARG A 103 -5.44 13.79 -7.17
N THR A 104 -5.84 14.73 -8.01
CA THR A 104 -5.13 15.99 -8.22
C THR A 104 -5.73 17.15 -7.42
N ALA A 105 -7.06 17.16 -7.26
CA ALA A 105 -7.79 18.22 -6.57
C ALA A 105 -7.62 18.19 -5.05
N ASP A 106 -7.49 19.38 -4.44
CA ASP A 106 -7.44 19.53 -2.99
C ASP A 106 -8.84 19.46 -2.35
N THR A 107 -8.90 19.03 -1.09
CA THR A 107 -10.18 18.98 -0.37
C THR A 107 -10.56 20.39 0.07
N ARG A 108 -11.59 20.96 -0.57
CA ARG A 108 -12.22 22.18 -0.08
C ARG A 108 -12.80 21.95 1.32
N LEU A 109 -12.39 22.83 2.25
CA LEU A 109 -12.95 22.93 3.60
C LEU A 109 -14.48 23.08 3.52
N PRO A 110 -15.22 22.56 4.50
CA PRO A 110 -16.69 22.63 4.52
C PRO A 110 -17.25 24.04 4.74
N ALA A 111 -16.40 25.03 5.03
CA ALA A 111 -16.80 26.42 5.22
C ALA A 111 -16.98 27.17 3.89
N SER A 112 -17.93 28.10 3.85
CA SER A 112 -18.08 29.07 2.75
C SER A 112 -16.79 29.86 2.56
N ARG A 113 -16.51 30.31 1.32
CA ARG A 113 -15.36 31.20 1.05
C ARG A 113 -15.37 32.47 1.90
N ARG A 114 -16.55 32.93 2.33
CA ARG A 114 -16.68 34.09 3.24
C ARG A 114 -16.21 33.77 4.66
N GLU A 115 -16.50 32.57 5.15
CA GLU A 115 -16.14 32.11 6.51
C GLU A 115 -14.65 31.72 6.63
N GLN A 116 -13.93 31.57 5.52
CA GLN A 116 -12.49 31.29 5.50
C GLN A 116 -11.62 32.56 5.44
N ARG A 117 -12.25 33.74 5.33
CA ARG A 117 -11.59 35.02 5.08
C ARG A 117 -11.62 35.95 6.31
N ASP A 118 -12.41 35.59 7.30
CA ASP A 118 -12.45 36.16 8.65
C ASP A 118 -11.52 35.33 9.55
#